data_AF-A0A8S1J222-F1
#
_entry.id   AF-A0A8S1J222-F1
#
_cell.length_a   1.000
_cell.length_b   1.000
_cell.length_c   1.000
_cell.angle_alpha   90.00
_cell.angle_beta   90.00
_cell.angle_gamma   90.00
#
_symmetry.space_group_name_H-M   'P 1'
#
loop_
_entity.id
_entity.type
_entity.pdbx_description
1 polymer ?
#
loop_
_entity_poly.entity_id
_entity_poly.type
_entity_poly.pdbx_seq_one_letter_code
_entity_poly.pdbx_strand_id
1 'polypeptide(L)'
;MMEEPAVGRVSEPNMNEWVVFDFPIDYMIWMENVFDPMHVDFVHNGTALTNDKFEPKNALPVTQFRQARDSKANSGFHLSVGKFNKAGKSRLEMCFKPPSLLAQSLMVEGVLPVDVLQYFVPVRPGLLRIFFGSRAEKPTKINNGILGFFLPRALAAVALWFRELPLLLLPSYIRLSLRHLLGPSNIKNIANQDTSVLHSQDKQLARENWDWKRFFLPTLGDVGVAAFRRWADKFANGGPAWHRSAGKNAVEDLRHVDLFSRWEHHTQWCPTCRKSVKFLGGLEDLLPKLTWAFVAVAVGLIANTSRIAYLRVAFGALAAAAVTLLARFEVQKLRARFLTDIPSSGIPEVAHGWPS
;
A
#
# COMPACT_ATOMS: atom_id res chain seq x y z
N MET A 1 -18.57 -28.37 -12.09
CA MET A 1 -19.16 -27.02 -12.21
C MET A 1 -18.30 -26.13 -11.32
N MET A 2 -17.35 -25.40 -11.87
CA MET A 2 -16.48 -24.52 -11.06
C MET A 2 -17.34 -23.37 -10.55
N GLU A 3 -17.33 -23.12 -9.23
CA GLU A 3 -18.08 -22.03 -8.60
C GLU A 3 -17.75 -20.69 -9.29
N GLU A 4 -18.78 -19.86 -9.50
CA GLU A 4 -18.59 -18.49 -9.98
C GLU A 4 -17.60 -17.74 -9.06
N PRO A 5 -16.70 -16.91 -9.61
CA PRO A 5 -15.91 -16.00 -8.80
C PRO A 5 -16.85 -15.15 -7.93
N ALA A 6 -16.38 -14.74 -6.75
CA ALA A 6 -17.13 -14.18 -5.61
C ALA A 6 -18.00 -12.92 -5.87
N VAL A 7 -18.22 -12.55 -7.12
CA VAL A 7 -19.18 -11.54 -7.58
C VAL A 7 -20.62 -11.90 -7.22
N GLY A 8 -20.96 -13.19 -7.14
CA GLY A 8 -22.27 -13.64 -6.66
C GLY A 8 -22.51 -13.42 -5.16
N ARG A 9 -21.48 -13.01 -4.39
CA ARG A 9 -21.52 -12.88 -2.92
C ARG A 9 -21.26 -11.44 -2.45
N VAL A 10 -21.63 -10.43 -3.26
CA VAL A 10 -21.41 -8.99 -2.97
C VAL A 10 -22.30 -8.46 -1.83
N SER A 11 -23.10 -9.29 -1.16
CA SER A 11 -23.86 -8.85 0.02
C SER A 11 -23.04 -8.78 1.31
N GLU A 12 -21.90 -9.47 1.47
CA GLU A 12 -21.02 -9.29 2.63
C GLU A 12 -19.58 -9.79 2.35
N PRO A 13 -18.55 -8.93 2.38
CA PRO A 13 -17.20 -9.40 2.56
C PRO A 13 -16.61 -8.83 3.86
N ASN A 14 -16.38 -9.72 4.84
CA ASN A 14 -15.50 -9.49 5.99
C ASN A 14 -14.06 -9.20 5.50
N MET A 15 -13.84 -8.02 4.92
CA MET A 15 -12.52 -7.51 4.62
C MET A 15 -11.84 -7.18 5.94
N ASN A 16 -10.69 -7.81 6.20
CA ASN A 16 -10.03 -7.69 7.48
C ASN A 16 -9.36 -6.32 7.66
N GLU A 17 -9.06 -5.63 6.55
CA GLU A 17 -8.33 -4.36 6.55
C GLU A 17 -8.83 -3.45 5.40
N TRP A 18 -9.02 -2.16 5.72
CA TRP A 18 -9.41 -1.12 4.77
C TRP A 18 -8.44 0.04 4.84
N VAL A 19 -8.03 0.52 3.68
CA VAL A 19 -7.08 1.61 3.54
C VAL A 19 -7.55 2.57 2.45
N VAL A 20 -7.28 3.86 2.62
CA VAL A 20 -7.67 4.92 1.68
C VAL A 20 -6.42 5.58 1.10
N PHE A 21 -6.39 5.81 -0.21
CA PHE A 21 -5.31 6.52 -0.87
C PHE A 21 -5.84 7.57 -1.83
N ASP A 22 -5.13 8.67 -1.96
CA ASP A 22 -5.29 9.65 -3.03
C ASP A 22 -4.08 9.54 -3.95
N PHE A 23 -4.33 9.42 -5.25
CA PHE A 23 -3.31 9.39 -6.29
C PHE A 23 -3.53 10.57 -7.24
N PRO A 24 -2.49 11.34 -7.59
CA PRO A 24 -2.59 12.48 -8.50
C PRO A 24 -2.63 12.01 -9.95
N ILE A 25 -3.60 11.14 -10.25
CA ILE A 25 -3.82 10.45 -11.51
C ILE A 25 -5.31 10.51 -11.82
N ASP A 26 -5.65 10.70 -13.09
CA ASP A 26 -7.02 10.70 -13.56
C ASP A 26 -7.63 9.29 -13.44
N TYR A 27 -8.92 9.25 -13.13
CA TYR A 27 -9.67 8.01 -13.01
C TYR A 27 -9.55 7.13 -14.25
N MET A 28 -9.65 7.71 -15.45
CA MET A 28 -9.62 6.90 -16.67
C MET A 28 -8.27 6.22 -16.86
N ILE A 29 -7.15 6.92 -16.62
CA ILE A 29 -5.79 6.38 -16.76
C ILE A 29 -5.50 5.32 -15.70
N TRP A 30 -5.94 5.56 -14.46
CA TRP A 30 -5.81 4.55 -13.42
C TRP A 30 -6.57 3.27 -13.77
N MET A 31 -7.81 3.38 -14.25
CA MET A 31 -8.61 2.22 -14.62
C MET A 31 -8.00 1.46 -15.80
N GLU A 32 -7.37 2.13 -16.77
CA GLU A 32 -6.60 1.46 -17.82
C GLU A 32 -5.46 0.62 -17.23
N ASN A 33 -4.66 1.20 -16.33
CA ASN A 33 -3.57 0.47 -15.66
C ASN A 33 -4.09 -0.77 -14.89
N VAL A 34 -5.22 -0.62 -14.21
CA VAL A 34 -5.84 -1.71 -13.45
C VAL A 34 -6.28 -2.86 -14.36
N PHE A 35 -6.79 -2.57 -15.56
CA PHE A 35 -7.21 -3.58 -16.53
C PHE A 35 -6.11 -4.05 -17.48
N ASP A 36 -4.90 -3.50 -17.37
CA ASP A 36 -3.72 -3.97 -18.07
C ASP A 36 -2.88 -4.86 -17.13
N PRO A 37 -2.94 -6.20 -17.23
CA PRO A 37 -2.08 -7.05 -16.42
C PRO A 37 -0.60 -6.99 -16.82
N MET A 38 -0.26 -6.41 -17.99
CA MET A 38 1.09 -6.46 -18.52
C MET A 38 2.06 -5.52 -17.80
N HIS A 39 1.61 -4.37 -17.31
CA HIS A 39 2.48 -3.44 -16.59
C HIS A 39 3.16 -4.10 -15.37
N VAL A 40 2.54 -5.14 -14.77
CA VAL A 40 3.05 -5.81 -13.56
C VAL A 40 4.48 -6.28 -13.71
N ASP A 41 4.82 -6.93 -14.84
CA ASP A 41 6.18 -7.46 -15.06
C ASP A 41 7.22 -6.35 -15.26
N PHE A 42 6.80 -5.16 -15.73
CA PHE A 42 7.69 -4.04 -16.02
C PHE A 42 7.83 -3.06 -14.85
N VAL A 43 6.70 -2.67 -14.25
CA VAL A 43 6.63 -1.63 -13.20
C VAL A 43 6.87 -2.22 -11.82
N HIS A 44 6.40 -3.44 -11.55
CA HIS A 44 6.63 -4.16 -10.29
C HIS A 44 7.82 -5.12 -10.35
N ASN A 45 8.71 -4.87 -11.31
CA ASN A 45 9.93 -5.61 -11.54
C ASN A 45 10.81 -5.72 -10.27
N GLY A 46 11.25 -6.95 -9.94
CA GLY A 46 12.11 -7.23 -8.79
C GLY A 46 11.39 -7.18 -7.44
N THR A 47 10.05 -7.14 -7.43
CA THR A 47 9.24 -7.22 -6.22
C THR A 47 8.80 -8.66 -5.95
N ALA A 48 8.18 -8.90 -4.78
CA ALA A 48 7.56 -10.17 -4.46
C ALA A 48 6.44 -10.60 -5.44
N LEU A 49 5.94 -9.70 -6.30
CA LEU A 49 4.93 -10.01 -7.32
C LEU A 49 5.53 -10.67 -8.57
N THR A 50 6.76 -10.32 -8.95
CA THR A 50 7.42 -10.84 -10.15
C THR A 50 8.48 -11.90 -9.83
N ASN A 51 8.90 -12.02 -8.57
CA ASN A 51 9.98 -12.86 -8.02
C ASN A 51 11.38 -12.52 -8.56
N ASP A 52 11.52 -12.31 -9.87
CA ASP A 52 12.76 -12.01 -10.58
C ASP A 52 12.77 -10.59 -11.15
N LYS A 53 13.97 -10.13 -11.52
CA LYS A 53 14.09 -8.97 -12.40
C LYS A 53 13.58 -9.30 -13.82
N PHE A 54 12.91 -8.34 -14.46
CA PHE A 54 12.48 -8.42 -15.85
C PHE A 54 13.69 -8.61 -16.75
N GLU A 55 13.60 -9.61 -17.63
CA GLU A 55 14.52 -9.80 -18.73
C GLU A 55 13.68 -10.15 -19.97
N PRO A 56 13.97 -9.64 -21.17
CA PRO A 56 13.14 -9.90 -22.36
C PRO A 56 12.94 -11.40 -22.66
N LYS A 57 13.96 -12.23 -22.42
CA LYS A 57 13.90 -13.69 -22.56
C LYS A 57 12.89 -14.38 -21.63
N ASN A 58 12.46 -13.67 -20.58
CA ASN A 58 11.55 -14.15 -19.55
C ASN A 58 10.11 -13.67 -19.78
N ALA A 59 9.87 -12.79 -20.76
CA ALA A 59 8.55 -12.27 -21.05
C ALA A 59 7.63 -13.42 -21.50
N LEU A 60 6.50 -13.57 -20.80
CA LEU A 60 5.50 -14.56 -21.14
C LEU A 60 4.31 -13.87 -21.82
N PRO A 61 3.88 -14.32 -23.00
CA PRO A 61 2.67 -13.77 -23.60
C PRO A 61 1.46 -14.15 -22.73
N VAL A 62 0.48 -13.24 -22.65
CA VAL A 62 -0.84 -13.58 -22.10
C VAL A 62 -1.43 -14.66 -22.99
N THR A 63 -1.56 -15.86 -22.43
CA THR A 63 -2.01 -17.03 -23.18
C THR A 63 -3.53 -17.09 -23.33
N GLN A 64 -4.25 -16.49 -22.39
CA GLN A 64 -5.71 -16.50 -22.35
C GLN A 64 -6.25 -15.21 -21.73
N PHE A 65 -7.13 -14.55 -22.46
CA PHE A 65 -7.93 -13.43 -21.95
C PHE A 65 -9.38 -13.68 -22.37
N ARG A 66 -10.29 -13.80 -21.40
CA ARG A 66 -11.71 -14.03 -21.68
C ARG A 66 -12.57 -12.96 -21.03
N GLN A 67 -13.35 -12.27 -21.84
CA GLN A 67 -14.49 -11.50 -21.34
C GLN A 67 -15.67 -12.45 -21.18
N ALA A 68 -16.08 -12.72 -19.95
CA ALA A 68 -17.07 -13.76 -19.66
C ALA A 68 -18.52 -13.32 -19.92
N ARG A 69 -18.80 -12.01 -19.93
CA ARG A 69 -20.14 -11.44 -20.13
C ARG A 69 -20.10 -10.13 -20.91
N ASP A 70 -21.13 -9.92 -21.73
CA ASP A 70 -21.37 -8.63 -22.39
C ASP A 70 -21.59 -7.52 -21.37
N SER A 71 -21.05 -6.35 -21.67
CA SER A 71 -21.10 -5.21 -20.77
C SER A 71 -22.51 -4.58 -20.77
N LYS A 72 -23.15 -4.53 -19.60
CA LYS A 72 -24.39 -3.74 -19.38
C LYS A 72 -24.09 -2.54 -18.49
N ALA A 73 -24.90 -1.49 -18.61
CA ALA A 73 -24.75 -0.26 -17.84
C ALA A 73 -24.63 -0.50 -16.32
N ASN A 74 -25.49 -1.36 -15.76
CA ASN A 74 -25.60 -1.54 -14.30
C ASN A 74 -24.84 -2.76 -13.75
N SER A 75 -24.51 -3.74 -14.59
CA SER A 75 -23.81 -4.96 -14.15
C SER A 75 -22.33 -4.99 -14.53
N GLY A 76 -21.86 -4.01 -15.33
CA GLY A 76 -20.47 -3.96 -15.78
C GLY A 76 -20.08 -5.17 -16.60
N PHE A 77 -18.87 -5.68 -16.35
CA PHE A 77 -18.27 -6.78 -17.09
C PHE A 77 -17.30 -7.60 -16.23
N HIS A 78 -17.09 -8.84 -16.64
CA HIS A 78 -16.18 -9.78 -15.97
C HIS A 78 -15.08 -10.20 -16.94
N LEU A 79 -13.84 -10.22 -16.45
CA LEU A 79 -12.65 -10.64 -17.18
C LEU A 79 -11.96 -11.76 -16.42
N SER A 80 -11.50 -12.75 -17.17
CA SER A 80 -10.63 -13.82 -16.69
C SER A 80 -9.34 -13.76 -17.47
N VAL A 81 -8.25 -13.50 -16.77
CA VAL A 81 -6.89 -13.49 -17.33
C VAL A 81 -6.20 -14.78 -16.87
N GLY A 82 -5.69 -15.54 -17.84
CA GLY A 82 -4.87 -16.72 -17.58
C GLY A 82 -3.48 -16.34 -17.10
N LYS A 83 -2.52 -17.26 -17.22
CA LYS A 83 -1.14 -16.99 -16.80
C LYS A 83 -0.56 -15.81 -17.56
N PHE A 84 -0.11 -14.79 -16.82
CA PHE A 84 0.51 -13.57 -17.34
C PHE A 84 1.92 -13.31 -16.77
N ASN A 85 2.37 -14.06 -15.76
CA ASN A 85 3.70 -13.92 -15.17
C ASN A 85 4.35 -15.29 -14.89
N LYS A 86 5.62 -15.28 -14.45
CA LYS A 86 6.36 -16.51 -14.11
C LYS A 86 5.85 -17.23 -12.86
N ALA A 87 5.04 -16.59 -12.02
CA ALA A 87 4.56 -17.15 -10.76
C ALA A 87 3.53 -18.27 -10.99
N GLY A 88 3.99 -19.53 -10.96
CA GLY A 88 3.13 -20.72 -10.96
C GLY A 88 2.12 -20.79 -12.12
N LYS A 89 1.07 -21.61 -11.98
CA LYS A 89 -0.18 -21.42 -12.75
C LYS A 89 -1.04 -20.43 -11.99
N SER A 90 -1.29 -19.27 -12.59
CA SER A 90 -2.09 -18.21 -12.01
C SER A 90 -3.31 -17.90 -12.89
N ARG A 91 -4.39 -17.47 -12.23
CA ARG A 91 -5.60 -16.96 -12.87
C ARG A 91 -6.07 -15.74 -12.09
N LEU A 92 -6.26 -14.64 -12.81
CA LEU A 92 -6.81 -13.41 -12.27
C LEU A 92 -8.25 -13.25 -12.76
N GLU A 93 -9.19 -13.23 -11.82
CA GLU A 93 -10.58 -12.85 -12.09
C GLU A 93 -10.75 -11.39 -11.73
N MET A 94 -11.37 -10.62 -12.62
CA MET A 94 -11.67 -9.20 -12.44
C MET A 94 -13.15 -8.96 -12.71
N CYS A 95 -13.84 -8.36 -11.76
CA CYS A 95 -15.24 -8.00 -11.89
C CYS A 95 -15.43 -6.52 -11.65
N PHE A 96 -15.69 -5.79 -12.74
CA PHE A 96 -16.06 -4.40 -12.68
C PHE A 96 -17.55 -4.26 -12.46
N LYS A 97 -17.93 -3.63 -11.34
CA LYS A 97 -19.30 -3.22 -11.04
C LYS A 97 -19.39 -1.69 -11.07
N PRO A 98 -20.11 -1.13 -12.05
CA PRO A 98 -20.27 0.30 -12.20
C PRO A 98 -20.85 1.00 -10.96
N PRO A 99 -20.54 2.29 -10.78
CA PRO A 99 -19.68 3.10 -11.64
C PRO A 99 -18.18 2.92 -11.36
N SER A 100 -17.78 2.31 -10.24
CA SER A 100 -16.40 2.44 -9.76
C SER A 100 -15.91 1.35 -8.81
N LEU A 101 -16.62 0.22 -8.71
CA LEU A 101 -16.20 -0.91 -7.89
C LEU A 101 -15.49 -1.95 -8.75
N LEU A 102 -14.35 -2.43 -8.28
CA LEU A 102 -13.66 -3.58 -8.86
C LEU A 102 -13.38 -4.61 -7.78
N ALA A 103 -13.82 -5.84 -8.02
CA ALA A 103 -13.39 -7.00 -7.26
C ALA A 103 -12.38 -7.80 -8.09
N GLN A 104 -11.27 -8.20 -7.46
CA GLN A 104 -10.27 -9.06 -8.06
C GLN A 104 -10.01 -10.26 -7.16
N SER A 105 -9.81 -11.42 -7.79
CA SER A 105 -9.36 -12.62 -7.10
C SER A 105 -8.17 -13.20 -7.86
N LEU A 106 -7.01 -13.19 -7.22
CA LEU A 106 -5.80 -13.80 -7.75
C LEU A 106 -5.67 -15.21 -7.18
N MET A 107 -5.80 -16.20 -8.05
CA MET A 107 -5.62 -17.61 -7.73
C MET A 107 -4.25 -18.06 -8.24
N VAL A 108 -3.41 -18.57 -7.35
CA VAL A 108 -2.10 -19.14 -7.71
C VAL A 108 -2.05 -20.58 -7.19
N GLU A 109 -1.68 -21.53 -8.06
CA GLU A 109 -1.58 -22.94 -7.70
C GLU A 109 -0.65 -23.14 -6.48
N GLY A 110 -1.16 -23.74 -5.41
CA GLY A 110 -0.42 -23.99 -4.16
C GLY A 110 -0.38 -22.83 -3.16
N VAL A 111 -1.00 -21.69 -3.47
CA VAL A 111 -1.09 -20.53 -2.56
C VAL A 111 -2.56 -20.23 -2.27
N LEU A 112 -2.85 -19.69 -1.09
CA LEU A 112 -4.21 -19.22 -0.77
C LEU A 112 -4.61 -18.05 -1.67
N PRO A 113 -5.88 -17.98 -2.12
CA PRO A 113 -6.35 -16.91 -2.97
C PRO A 113 -6.24 -15.56 -2.24
N VAL A 114 -5.89 -14.54 -3.00
CA VAL A 114 -5.88 -13.15 -2.53
C VAL A 114 -7.04 -12.43 -3.17
N ASP A 115 -8.00 -12.03 -2.33
CA ASP A 115 -9.15 -11.24 -2.77
C ASP A 115 -8.90 -9.76 -2.46
N VAL A 116 -9.18 -8.94 -3.47
CA VAL A 116 -9.01 -7.49 -3.42
C VAL A 116 -10.32 -6.85 -3.85
N LEU A 117 -10.73 -5.82 -3.10
CA LEU A 117 -11.89 -5.00 -3.41
C LEU A 117 -11.47 -3.54 -3.44
N GLN A 118 -11.69 -2.86 -4.57
CA GLN A 118 -11.28 -1.49 -4.78
C GLN A 118 -12.49 -0.65 -5.13
N TYR A 119 -12.72 0.43 -4.39
CA TYR A 119 -13.66 1.49 -4.76
C TYR A 119 -12.89 2.71 -5.23
N PHE A 120 -13.11 3.07 -6.48
CA PHE A 120 -12.51 4.23 -7.10
C PHE A 120 -13.46 5.43 -6.97
N VAL A 121 -12.92 6.59 -6.60
CA VAL A 121 -13.68 7.82 -6.40
C VAL A 121 -12.97 8.94 -7.17
N PRO A 122 -13.45 9.31 -8.37
CA PRO A 122 -12.91 10.45 -9.11
C PRO A 122 -13.18 11.75 -8.35
N VAL A 123 -12.18 12.29 -7.65
CA VAL A 123 -12.35 13.47 -6.77
C VAL A 123 -12.43 14.75 -7.60
N ARG A 124 -11.50 14.88 -8.55
CA ARG A 124 -11.42 15.95 -9.56
C ARG A 124 -10.57 15.43 -10.74
N PRO A 125 -10.54 16.09 -11.90
CA PRO A 125 -9.62 15.74 -12.97
C PRO A 125 -8.18 15.61 -12.44
N GLY A 126 -7.50 14.51 -12.79
CA GLY A 126 -6.13 14.24 -12.33
C GLY A 126 -5.98 13.92 -10.84
N LEU A 127 -7.07 13.64 -10.10
CA LEU A 127 -7.00 13.17 -8.71
C LEU A 127 -8.04 12.08 -8.44
N LEU A 128 -7.54 10.90 -8.12
CA LEU A 128 -8.31 9.71 -7.81
C LEU A 128 -8.16 9.34 -6.34
N ARG A 129 -9.27 9.07 -5.67
CA ARG A 129 -9.28 8.42 -4.35
C ARG A 129 -9.64 6.95 -4.49
N ILE A 130 -8.97 6.09 -3.74
CA ILE A 130 -9.17 4.64 -3.75
C ILE A 130 -9.40 4.16 -2.33
N PHE A 131 -10.49 3.43 -2.11
CA PHE A 131 -10.65 2.60 -0.92
C PHE A 131 -10.31 1.17 -1.29
N PHE A 132 -9.26 0.66 -0.67
CA PHE A 132 -8.73 -0.66 -0.93
C PHE A 132 -9.00 -1.55 0.29
N GLY A 133 -9.71 -2.64 0.05
CA GLY A 133 -9.91 -3.73 0.99
C GLY A 133 -9.19 -4.96 0.48
N SER A 134 -8.48 -5.65 1.36
CA SER A 134 -7.89 -6.94 1.03
C SER A 134 -8.26 -8.02 2.04
N ARG A 135 -8.37 -9.24 1.53
CA ARG A 135 -8.48 -10.45 2.32
C ARG A 135 -7.44 -11.43 1.82
N ALA A 136 -6.43 -11.66 2.66
CA ALA A 136 -5.61 -12.86 2.58
C ALA A 136 -6.25 -13.90 3.50
N GLU A 137 -6.60 -15.07 2.96
CA GLU A 137 -7.00 -16.19 3.81
C GLU A 137 -5.81 -16.58 4.70
N LYS A 138 -6.08 -16.87 5.98
CA LYS A 138 -5.00 -17.32 6.88
C LYS A 138 -4.55 -18.72 6.42
N PRO A 139 -3.24 -19.00 6.33
CA PRO A 139 -2.75 -20.35 6.08
C PRO A 139 -3.33 -21.29 7.13
N THR A 140 -4.11 -22.28 6.69
CA THR A 140 -4.70 -23.32 7.55
C THR A 140 -3.65 -24.22 8.17
N LYS A 141 -2.40 -24.16 7.68
CA LYS A 141 -1.22 -24.81 8.26
C LYS A 141 -0.11 -23.78 8.46
N ILE A 142 0.17 -23.43 9.71
CA ILE A 142 1.42 -22.78 10.09
C ILE A 142 2.52 -23.83 9.86
N ASN A 143 3.18 -23.76 8.71
CA ASN A 143 4.35 -24.60 8.49
C ASN A 143 5.48 -23.97 9.31
N ASN A 144 5.80 -24.59 10.44
CA ASN A 144 6.95 -24.20 11.25
C ASN A 144 8.20 -24.50 10.42
N GLY A 145 8.66 -23.51 9.66
CA GLY A 145 9.94 -23.58 8.95
C GLY A 145 11.10 -23.88 9.91
N ILE A 146 12.27 -24.11 9.32
CA ILE A 146 13.53 -24.61 9.90
C ILE A 146 13.90 -24.07 11.31
N LEU A 147 13.41 -22.90 11.71
CA LEU A 147 13.51 -22.38 13.08
C LEU A 147 12.88 -23.29 14.16
N GLY A 148 11.90 -24.12 13.78
CA GLY A 148 11.26 -25.11 14.66
C GLY A 148 12.10 -26.36 14.92
N PHE A 149 13.26 -26.51 14.25
CA PHE A 149 14.12 -27.69 14.39
C PHE A 149 15.24 -27.50 15.43
N PHE A 150 15.62 -26.26 15.75
CA PHE A 150 16.80 -25.96 16.59
C PHE A 150 16.50 -25.24 17.90
N LEU A 151 15.30 -24.67 18.10
CA LEU A 151 14.94 -23.97 19.33
C LEU A 151 13.83 -24.74 20.08
N PRO A 152 13.98 -25.04 21.39
CA PRO A 152 12.91 -25.62 22.19
C PRO A 152 11.63 -24.79 22.02
N ARG A 153 10.49 -25.45 21.76
CA ARG A 153 9.18 -24.79 21.51
C ARG A 153 8.84 -23.70 22.54
N ALA A 154 9.27 -23.86 23.79
CA ALA A 154 9.12 -22.87 24.85
C ALA A 154 9.92 -21.57 24.61
N LEU A 155 11.17 -21.65 24.12
CA LEU A 155 12.00 -20.48 23.84
C LEU A 155 11.57 -19.77 22.56
N ALA A 156 11.13 -20.51 21.53
CA ALA A 156 10.55 -19.91 20.33
C ALA A 156 9.24 -19.19 20.66
N ALA A 157 8.40 -19.78 21.50
CA ALA A 157 7.21 -19.13 22.02
C ALA A 157 7.59 -17.87 22.80
N VAL A 158 8.51 -17.94 23.77
CA VAL A 158 8.94 -16.77 24.56
C VAL A 158 9.52 -15.65 23.68
N ALA A 159 10.33 -15.97 22.66
CA ALA A 159 10.84 -14.98 21.71
C ALA A 159 9.72 -14.32 20.89
N LEU A 160 8.72 -15.10 20.44
CA LEU A 160 7.50 -14.58 19.81
C LEU A 160 6.69 -13.71 20.78
N TRP A 161 6.56 -14.11 22.05
CA TRP A 161 5.93 -13.30 23.09
C TRP A 161 6.66 -11.97 23.27
N PHE A 162 7.99 -11.94 23.44
CA PHE A 162 8.73 -10.68 23.55
C PHE A 162 8.69 -9.80 22.29
N ARG A 163 8.49 -10.40 21.10
CA ARG A 163 8.33 -9.66 19.84
C ARG A 163 6.95 -9.04 19.67
N GLU A 164 5.90 -9.77 20.06
CA GLU A 164 4.49 -9.37 19.84
C GLU A 164 3.86 -8.67 21.05
N LEU A 165 4.36 -8.89 22.27
CA LEU A 165 3.88 -8.26 23.51
C LEU A 165 3.97 -6.72 23.49
N PRO A 166 5.06 -6.10 23.00
CA PRO A 166 5.11 -4.65 22.85
C PRO A 166 4.02 -4.10 21.92
N LEU A 167 3.65 -4.85 20.87
CA LEU A 167 2.58 -4.47 19.93
C LEU A 167 1.19 -4.63 20.56
N LEU A 168 0.98 -5.61 21.43
CA LEU A 168 -0.27 -5.81 22.16
C LEU A 168 -0.56 -4.68 23.15
N LEU A 169 0.47 -4.07 23.72
CA LEU A 169 0.36 -2.90 24.61
C LEU A 169 0.04 -1.60 23.86
N LEU A 170 0.29 -1.54 22.55
CA LEU A 170 -0.08 -0.38 21.75
C LEU A 170 -1.61 -0.29 21.59
N PRO A 171 -2.20 0.91 21.61
CA PRO A 171 -3.59 1.09 21.23
C PRO A 171 -3.92 0.45 19.88
N SER A 172 -5.13 -0.10 19.75
CA SER A 172 -5.57 -0.83 18.54
C SER A 172 -5.40 -0.03 17.25
N TYR A 173 -5.62 1.29 17.30
CA TYR A 173 -5.42 2.17 16.14
C TYR A 173 -3.95 2.27 15.74
N ILE A 174 -2.99 2.21 16.67
CA ILE A 174 -1.56 2.20 16.32
C ILE A 174 -1.20 0.88 15.64
N ARG A 175 -1.68 -0.25 16.17
CA ARG A 175 -1.48 -1.55 15.52
C ARG A 175 -2.02 -1.55 14.09
N LEU A 176 -3.23 -1.05 13.87
CA LEU A 176 -3.82 -0.97 12.53
C LEU A 176 -3.00 -0.06 11.61
N SER A 177 -2.62 1.13 12.08
CA SER A 177 -1.76 2.05 11.31
C SER A 177 -0.39 1.45 10.97
N LEU A 178 0.19 0.63 11.86
CA LEU A 178 1.43 -0.11 11.58
C LEU A 178 1.22 -1.16 10.48
N ARG A 179 0.05 -1.78 10.39
CA ARG A 179 -0.27 -2.69 9.28
C ARG A 179 -0.42 -1.95 7.95
N HIS A 180 -0.99 -0.74 7.94
CA HIS A 180 -0.99 0.09 6.73
C HIS A 180 0.43 0.47 6.27
N LEU A 181 1.38 0.56 7.20
CA LEU A 181 2.76 0.94 6.91
C LEU A 181 3.66 -0.26 6.53
N LEU A 182 3.50 -1.39 7.20
CA LEU A 182 4.41 -2.53 7.13
C LEU A 182 3.76 -3.81 6.60
N GLY A 183 2.44 -3.85 6.53
CA GLY A 183 1.67 -5.01 6.16
C GLY A 183 1.38 -5.09 4.66
N PRO A 184 0.76 -6.20 4.22
CA PRO A 184 0.38 -6.43 2.82
C PRO A 184 -0.65 -5.42 2.30
N SER A 185 -1.34 -4.69 3.19
CA SER A 185 -2.22 -3.56 2.86
C SER A 185 -1.47 -2.26 2.50
N ASN A 186 -0.14 -2.23 2.59
CA ASN A 186 0.69 -1.13 2.08
C ASN A 186 0.81 -1.18 0.54
N ILE A 187 -0.33 -1.20 -0.16
CA ILE A 187 -0.39 -1.09 -1.61
C ILE A 187 0.27 0.19 -2.11
N LYS A 188 0.43 1.23 -1.27
CA LYS A 188 1.20 2.44 -1.62
C LYS A 188 2.58 2.10 -2.19
N ASN A 189 3.28 1.09 -1.67
CA ASN A 189 4.61 0.77 -2.20
C ASN A 189 4.55 0.25 -3.65
N ILE A 190 3.50 -0.50 -3.99
CA ILE A 190 3.26 -1.04 -5.33
C ILE A 190 2.72 0.08 -6.23
N ALA A 191 1.68 0.77 -5.80
CA ALA A 191 1.06 1.88 -6.50
C ALA A 191 1.98 3.10 -6.71
N ASN A 192 2.95 3.33 -5.81
CA ASN A 192 3.97 4.36 -6.00
C ASN A 192 4.81 4.06 -7.25
N GLN A 193 5.07 2.80 -7.56
CA GLN A 193 5.84 2.44 -8.76
C GLN A 193 5.08 2.85 -10.03
N ASP A 194 3.76 2.66 -10.04
CA ASP A 194 2.89 3.11 -11.13
C ASP A 194 2.81 4.64 -11.20
N THR A 195 2.86 5.31 -10.04
CA THR A 195 2.50 6.73 -9.92
C THR A 195 3.28 7.63 -10.88
N SER A 196 4.58 7.41 -11.02
CA SER A 196 5.42 8.23 -11.90
C SER A 196 5.08 8.06 -13.39
N VAL A 197 4.80 6.82 -13.81
CA VAL A 197 4.46 6.48 -15.20
C VAL A 197 3.08 7.03 -15.54
N LEU A 198 2.09 6.75 -14.71
CA LEU A 198 0.69 7.15 -14.94
C LEU A 198 0.53 8.68 -14.88
N HIS A 199 1.19 9.35 -13.94
CA HIS A 199 1.15 10.80 -13.86
C HIS A 199 1.81 11.46 -15.09
N SER A 200 2.88 10.85 -15.62
CA SER A 200 3.51 11.31 -16.87
C SER A 200 2.57 11.15 -18.06
N GLN A 201 1.88 10.00 -18.16
CA GLN A 201 0.88 9.74 -19.20
C GLN A 201 -0.27 10.75 -19.13
N ASP A 202 -0.82 11.01 -17.94
CA ASP A 202 -1.87 12.03 -17.74
C ASP A 202 -1.43 13.41 -18.23
N LYS A 203 -0.22 13.83 -17.86
CA LYS A 203 0.34 15.11 -18.29
C LYS A 203 0.49 15.19 -19.80
N GLN A 204 0.94 14.12 -20.44
CA GLN A 204 1.11 14.09 -21.90
C GLN A 204 -0.24 14.18 -22.60
N LEU A 205 -1.23 13.39 -22.17
CA LEU A 205 -2.59 13.44 -22.72
C LEU A 205 -3.21 14.83 -22.56
N ALA A 206 -3.06 15.45 -21.38
CA ALA A 206 -3.61 16.78 -21.09
C ALA A 206 -2.91 17.91 -21.88
N ARG A 207 -1.58 17.86 -22.04
CA ARG A 207 -0.79 18.89 -22.74
C ARG A 207 -0.93 18.81 -24.25
N GLU A 208 -0.84 17.60 -24.78
CA GLU A 208 -0.77 17.37 -26.23
C GLU A 208 -2.14 17.08 -26.85
N ASN A 209 -3.21 17.02 -26.04
CA ASN A 209 -4.57 16.70 -26.45
C ASN A 209 -4.64 15.37 -27.25
N TRP A 210 -3.86 14.37 -26.81
CA TRP A 210 -3.80 13.07 -27.45
C TRP A 210 -4.99 12.18 -27.07
N ASP A 211 -5.35 11.25 -27.97
CA ASP A 211 -6.30 10.16 -27.67
C ASP A 211 -5.55 9.03 -26.93
N TRP A 212 -6.22 8.41 -25.94
CA TRP A 212 -5.72 7.27 -25.18
C TRP A 212 -5.28 6.10 -26.08
N LYS A 213 -5.89 5.95 -27.27
CA LYS A 213 -5.53 4.94 -28.27
C LYS A 213 -4.07 4.99 -28.71
N ARG A 214 -3.35 6.08 -28.43
CA ARG A 214 -1.92 6.20 -28.72
C ARG A 214 -1.04 5.26 -27.88
N PHE A 215 -1.55 4.84 -26.72
CA PHE A 215 -0.92 3.86 -25.83
C PHE A 215 -1.53 2.45 -25.98
N PHE A 216 -2.57 2.31 -26.80
CA PHE A 216 -3.26 1.04 -27.02
C PHE A 216 -2.56 0.21 -28.08
N LEU A 217 -2.23 -1.03 -27.72
CA LEU A 217 -1.78 -2.03 -28.68
C LEU A 217 -2.92 -3.02 -28.93
N PRO A 218 -3.16 -3.52 -30.16
CA PRO A 218 -4.21 -4.48 -30.40
C PRO A 218 -3.78 -5.91 -30.01
N THR A 219 -3.31 -6.10 -28.77
CA THR A 219 -2.84 -7.40 -28.25
C THR A 219 -3.85 -8.01 -27.28
N LEU A 220 -3.60 -9.27 -26.87
CA LEU A 220 -4.41 -9.92 -25.83
C LEU A 220 -4.31 -9.22 -24.46
N GLY A 221 -3.22 -8.49 -24.18
CA GLY A 221 -3.06 -7.73 -22.93
C GLY A 221 -4.07 -6.59 -22.83
N ASP A 222 -4.38 -5.95 -23.95
CA ASP A 222 -5.22 -4.75 -24.01
C ASP A 222 -6.73 -5.04 -24.04
N VAL A 223 -7.14 -6.31 -24.02
CA VAL A 223 -8.56 -6.70 -24.04
C VAL A 223 -9.32 -6.11 -22.84
N GLY A 224 -8.69 -6.05 -21.67
CA GLY A 224 -9.27 -5.45 -20.46
C GLY A 224 -9.48 -3.94 -20.63
N VAL A 225 -8.45 -3.24 -21.10
CA VAL A 225 -8.50 -1.80 -21.42
C VAL A 225 -9.61 -1.51 -22.43
N ALA A 226 -9.67 -2.27 -23.52
CA ALA A 226 -10.71 -2.13 -24.54
C ALA A 226 -12.12 -2.43 -24.00
N ALA A 227 -12.28 -3.41 -23.10
CA ALA A 227 -13.57 -3.68 -22.46
C ALA A 227 -14.03 -2.50 -21.59
N PHE A 228 -13.13 -1.93 -20.79
CA PHE A 228 -13.39 -0.77 -19.96
C PHE A 228 -13.73 0.48 -20.79
N ARG A 229 -12.90 0.83 -21.78
CA ARG A 229 -13.12 1.99 -22.64
C ARG A 229 -14.42 1.89 -23.43
N ARG A 230 -14.74 0.73 -24.01
CA ARG A 230 -16.04 0.51 -24.67
C ARG A 230 -17.23 0.68 -23.71
N TRP A 231 -17.10 0.20 -22.47
CA TRP A 231 -18.14 0.41 -21.46
C TRP A 231 -18.28 1.89 -21.10
N ALA A 232 -17.16 2.59 -20.85
CA ALA A 232 -17.15 4.00 -20.48
C ALA A 232 -17.72 4.89 -21.61
N ASP A 233 -17.33 4.66 -22.85
CA ASP A 233 -17.83 5.39 -24.01
C ASP A 233 -19.35 5.19 -24.18
N LYS A 234 -19.81 3.95 -24.04
CA LYS A 234 -21.22 3.59 -24.26
C LYS A 234 -22.16 4.03 -23.13
N PHE A 235 -21.70 3.94 -21.88
CA PHE A 235 -22.59 4.08 -20.71
C PHE A 235 -22.21 5.21 -19.75
N ALA A 236 -21.00 5.75 -19.86
CA ALA A 236 -20.49 6.82 -19.00
C ALA A 236 -20.03 8.06 -19.80
N ASN A 237 -20.40 8.20 -21.08
CA ASN A 237 -20.02 9.34 -21.92
C ASN A 237 -18.49 9.57 -21.96
N GLY A 238 -17.71 8.48 -21.94
CA GLY A 238 -16.25 8.49 -22.00
C GLY A 238 -15.53 8.70 -20.66
N GLY A 239 -16.24 8.91 -19.55
CA GLY A 239 -15.63 9.03 -18.22
C GLY A 239 -16.47 9.82 -17.20
N PRO A 240 -15.92 10.11 -16.01
CA PRO A 240 -16.61 10.87 -14.99
C PRO A 240 -17.07 12.24 -15.48
N ALA A 241 -18.31 12.61 -15.13
CA ALA A 241 -18.82 13.95 -15.39
C ALA A 241 -18.27 14.93 -14.34
N TRP A 242 -17.62 16.00 -14.81
CA TRP A 242 -17.04 17.02 -13.95
C TRP A 242 -17.92 18.26 -13.87
N HIS A 243 -18.02 18.85 -12.68
CA HIS A 243 -18.66 20.16 -12.52
C HIS A 243 -17.92 21.23 -13.34
N ARG A 244 -18.62 22.24 -13.86
CA ARG A 244 -18.04 23.27 -14.77
C ARG A 244 -16.82 23.98 -14.17
N SER A 245 -16.77 24.12 -12.84
CA SER A 245 -15.67 24.76 -12.12
C SER A 245 -14.41 23.90 -11.97
N ALA A 246 -14.46 22.59 -12.29
CA ALA A 246 -13.36 21.67 -12.04
C ALA A 246 -12.22 21.75 -13.08
N GLY A 247 -12.43 22.46 -14.21
CA GLY A 247 -11.47 22.57 -15.30
C GLY A 247 -11.24 21.24 -16.02
N LYS A 248 -11.67 21.09 -17.27
CA LYS A 248 -11.68 19.79 -17.98
C LYS A 248 -10.30 19.12 -18.14
N ASN A 249 -9.19 19.85 -17.99
CA ASN A 249 -7.81 19.37 -18.22
C ASN A 249 -6.87 19.65 -17.03
N ALA A 250 -7.38 19.75 -15.80
CA ALA A 250 -6.62 20.18 -14.63
C ALA A 250 -5.75 19.07 -14.01
N VAL A 251 -4.96 18.35 -14.82
CA VAL A 251 -3.86 17.53 -14.29
C VAL A 251 -2.84 18.48 -13.69
N GLU A 252 -2.65 18.39 -12.39
CA GLU A 252 -1.72 19.25 -11.66
C GLU A 252 -0.29 18.88 -12.03
N ASP A 253 0.55 19.86 -12.38
CA ASP A 253 1.96 19.61 -12.67
C ASP A 253 2.76 19.52 -11.36
N LEU A 254 2.68 18.36 -10.72
CA LEU A 254 3.38 18.10 -9.47
C LEU A 254 4.87 17.86 -9.71
N ARG A 255 5.72 18.33 -8.77
CA ARG A 255 7.14 17.96 -8.78
C ARG A 255 7.25 16.47 -8.47
N HIS A 256 8.27 15.82 -9.02
CA HIS A 256 8.48 14.38 -8.84
C HIS A 256 8.48 13.94 -7.36
N VAL A 257 9.04 14.75 -6.47
CA VAL A 257 9.05 14.47 -5.03
C VAL A 257 7.67 14.53 -4.38
N ASP A 258 6.77 15.38 -4.90
CA ASP A 258 5.43 15.57 -4.34
C ASP A 258 4.52 14.38 -4.68
N LEU A 259 4.80 13.67 -5.79
CA LEU A 259 4.11 12.44 -6.20
C LEU A 259 4.23 11.28 -5.19
N PHE A 260 5.16 11.36 -4.25
CA PHE A 260 5.40 10.28 -3.28
C PHE A 260 5.07 10.67 -1.85
N SER A 261 4.46 11.84 -1.62
CA SER A 261 4.10 12.31 -0.29
C SER A 261 3.09 11.37 0.38
N ARG A 262 3.50 10.69 1.46
CA ARG A 262 2.60 9.81 2.21
C ARG A 262 1.55 10.59 2.99
N TRP A 263 1.93 11.78 3.48
CA TRP A 263 0.99 12.68 4.12
C TRP A 263 -0.16 13.03 3.19
N GLU A 264 0.17 13.48 1.96
CA GLU A 264 -0.83 13.92 1.00
C GLU A 264 -1.72 12.76 0.52
N HIS A 265 -1.09 11.63 0.20
CA HIS A 265 -1.74 10.51 -0.48
C HIS A 265 -2.44 9.53 0.47
N HIS A 266 -2.25 9.62 1.78
CA HIS A 266 -2.82 8.63 2.71
C HIS A 266 -3.12 9.21 4.09
N THR A 267 -2.09 9.69 4.79
CA THR A 267 -2.15 9.87 6.24
C THR A 267 -3.12 10.98 6.65
N GLN A 268 -3.26 12.05 5.86
CA GLN A 268 -4.22 13.11 6.17
C GLN A 268 -5.69 12.64 6.08
N TRP A 269 -5.95 11.67 5.20
CA TRP A 269 -7.28 11.14 4.89
C TRP A 269 -7.65 9.91 5.72
N CYS A 270 -6.67 9.14 6.19
CA CYS A 270 -6.91 7.99 7.05
C CYS A 270 -7.06 8.42 8.53
N PRO A 271 -8.25 8.30 9.15
CA PRO A 271 -8.46 8.75 10.53
C PRO A 271 -7.56 8.01 11.52
N THR A 272 -7.31 6.72 11.29
CA THR A 272 -6.46 5.86 12.12
C THR A 272 -5.00 6.31 12.06
N CYS A 273 -4.43 6.49 10.86
CA CYS A 273 -3.05 6.95 10.70
C CYS A 273 -2.86 8.38 11.20
N ARG A 274 -3.81 9.28 10.94
CA ARG A 274 -3.78 10.64 11.48
C ARG A 274 -3.80 10.67 13.01
N LYS A 275 -4.61 9.80 13.64
CA LYS A 275 -4.64 9.65 15.10
C LYS A 275 -3.32 9.09 15.63
N SER A 276 -2.71 8.14 14.95
CA SER A 276 -1.38 7.63 15.30
C SER A 276 -0.30 8.72 15.22
N VAL A 277 -0.28 9.53 14.16
CA VAL A 277 0.67 10.65 14.03
C VAL A 277 0.51 11.65 15.17
N LYS A 278 -0.73 12.00 15.55
CA LYS A 278 -0.99 12.90 16.69
C LYS A 278 -0.48 12.31 18.01
N PHE A 279 -0.74 11.02 18.25
CA PHE A 279 -0.27 10.33 19.44
C PHE A 279 1.27 10.29 19.51
N LEU A 280 1.91 9.91 18.39
CA LEU A 280 3.38 9.87 18.32
C LEU A 280 3.99 11.25 18.48
N GLY A 281 3.37 12.31 17.95
CA GLY A 281 3.80 13.70 18.17
C GLY A 281 3.73 14.09 19.65
N GLY A 282 2.66 13.71 20.35
CA GLY A 282 2.56 13.92 21.79
C GLY A 282 3.66 13.20 22.59
N LEU A 283 4.06 11.99 22.16
CA LEU A 283 5.20 11.28 22.75
C LEU A 283 6.53 11.97 22.42
N GLU A 284 6.72 12.42 21.18
CA GLU A 284 7.90 13.16 20.73
C GLU A 284 8.11 14.43 21.56
N ASP A 285 7.03 15.10 21.98
CA ASP A 285 7.06 16.29 22.84
C ASP A 285 7.23 15.97 24.34
N LEU A 286 6.72 14.83 24.79
CA LEU A 286 6.77 14.41 26.20
C LEU A 286 8.13 13.82 26.60
N LEU A 287 8.71 12.97 25.74
CA LEU A 287 9.92 12.22 26.05
C LEU A 287 11.12 13.12 26.44
N PRO A 288 11.42 14.24 25.74
CA PRO A 288 12.49 15.15 26.15
C PRO A 288 12.26 15.78 27.53
N LYS A 289 10.99 16.07 27.90
CA LYS A 289 10.65 16.63 29.21
C LYS A 289 10.94 15.62 30.31
N LEU A 290 10.62 14.35 30.08
CA LEU A 290 10.95 13.26 30.99
C LEU A 290 12.47 13.05 31.09
N THR A 291 13.20 13.12 29.97
CA THR A 291 14.67 13.06 29.98
C THR A 291 15.25 14.14 30.89
N TRP A 292 14.82 15.39 30.74
CA TRP A 292 15.29 16.49 31.59
C TRP A 292 14.86 16.35 33.06
N ALA A 293 13.65 15.86 33.33
CA ALA A 293 13.21 15.60 34.69
C ALA A 293 14.08 14.55 35.39
N PHE A 294 14.40 13.45 34.70
CA PHE A 294 15.28 12.41 35.24
C PHE A 294 16.73 12.89 35.42
N VAL A 295 17.25 13.72 34.51
CA VAL A 295 18.56 14.36 34.66
C VAL A 295 18.58 15.28 35.87
N ALA A 296 17.55 16.11 36.06
CA ALA A 296 17.46 17.02 37.21
C ALA A 296 17.40 16.25 38.54
N VAL A 297 16.64 15.15 38.59
CA VAL A 297 16.61 14.24 39.75
C VAL A 297 18.00 13.66 40.01
N ALA A 298 18.68 13.14 38.99
CA ALA A 298 20.02 12.58 39.15
C ALA A 298 21.03 13.60 39.68
N VAL A 299 21.03 14.82 39.13
CA VAL A 299 21.93 15.90 39.56
C VAL A 299 21.64 16.31 41.01
N GLY A 300 20.36 16.49 41.38
CA GLY A 300 19.99 16.84 42.76
C GLY A 300 20.39 15.77 43.77
N LEU A 301 20.27 14.49 43.41
CA LEU A 301 20.68 13.37 44.25
C LEU A 301 22.21 13.29 44.41
N ILE A 302 22.98 13.60 43.37
CA ILE A 302 24.46 13.60 43.42
C ILE A 302 24.98 14.80 44.21
N ALA A 303 24.37 15.99 44.02
CA ALA A 303 24.84 17.23 44.64
C ALA A 303 24.63 17.26 46.17
N ASN A 304 23.67 16.49 46.70
CA ASN A 304 23.23 16.63 48.09
C ASN A 304 23.79 15.56 49.05
N THR A 305 24.62 14.60 48.61
CA THR A 305 25.09 13.53 49.52
C THR A 305 26.28 12.70 49.02
N SER A 306 27.07 12.17 49.97
CA SER A 306 28.14 11.17 49.75
C SER A 306 27.68 9.72 49.98
N ARG A 307 26.39 9.48 50.26
CA ARG A 307 25.87 8.14 50.59
C ARG A 307 25.67 7.29 49.33
N ILE A 308 26.26 6.09 49.33
CA ILE A 308 26.23 5.11 48.22
C ILE A 308 24.79 4.78 47.75
N ALA A 309 23.81 4.75 48.67
CA ALA A 309 22.42 4.46 48.32
C ALA A 309 21.81 5.48 47.33
N TYR A 310 22.12 6.77 47.47
CA TYR A 310 21.62 7.81 46.56
C TYR A 310 22.33 7.79 45.20
N LEU A 311 23.59 7.37 45.16
CA LEU A 311 24.31 7.15 43.90
C LEU A 311 23.64 6.07 43.04
N ARG A 312 23.12 4.99 43.67
CA ARG A 312 22.36 3.95 42.96
C ARG A 312 21.06 4.48 42.35
N VAL A 313 20.33 5.31 43.09
CA VAL A 313 19.08 5.93 42.59
C VAL A 313 19.38 6.95 41.49
N ALA A 314 20.44 7.75 41.65
CA ALA A 314 20.88 8.69 40.62
C ALA A 314 21.28 7.97 39.32
N PHE A 315 21.97 6.83 39.42
CA PHE A 315 22.28 6.00 38.27
C PHE A 315 21.01 5.46 37.59
N GLY A 316 20.03 4.99 38.38
CA GLY A 316 18.72 4.57 37.86
C GLY A 316 17.99 5.70 37.12
N ALA A 317 18.04 6.93 37.64
CA ALA A 317 17.47 8.11 36.97
C ALA A 317 18.22 8.43 35.66
N LEU A 318 19.55 8.39 35.64
CA LEU A 318 20.32 8.56 34.40
C LEU A 318 20.02 7.47 33.36
N ALA A 319 19.84 6.22 33.79
CA ALA A 319 19.43 5.15 32.90
C ALA A 319 18.02 5.41 32.31
N ALA A 320 17.07 5.87 33.12
CA ALA A 320 15.75 6.28 32.64
C ALA A 320 15.81 7.48 31.67
N ALA A 321 16.70 8.45 31.93
CA ALA A 321 16.96 9.55 31.01
C ALA A 321 17.50 9.06 29.67
N ALA A 322 18.47 8.13 29.67
CA ALA A 322 18.99 7.52 28.45
C ALA A 322 17.91 6.75 27.67
N VAL A 323 17.07 5.96 28.36
CA VAL A 323 15.98 5.22 27.72
C VAL A 323 14.96 6.17 27.07
N THR A 324 14.54 7.23 27.78
CA THR A 324 13.59 8.22 27.23
C THR A 324 14.16 8.97 26.03
N LEU A 325 15.46 9.29 26.06
CA LEU A 325 16.16 9.91 24.93
C LEU A 325 16.21 8.99 23.71
N LEU A 326 16.58 7.71 23.89
CA LEU A 326 16.60 6.72 22.81
C LEU A 326 15.19 6.48 22.24
N ALA A 327 14.20 6.36 23.12
CA ALA A 327 12.80 6.20 22.72
C ALA A 327 12.31 7.38 21.86
N ARG A 328 12.76 8.61 22.13
CA ARG A 328 12.41 9.78 21.32
C ARG A 328 12.85 9.61 19.87
N PHE A 329 14.07 9.15 19.63
CA PHE A 329 14.58 8.93 18.27
C PHE A 329 13.76 7.88 17.52
N GLU A 330 13.38 6.80 18.18
CA GLU A 330 12.56 5.74 17.56
C GLU A 330 11.11 6.21 17.30
N VAL A 331 10.52 6.98 18.22
CA VAL A 331 9.21 7.61 18.01
C VAL A 331 9.25 8.59 16.84
N GLN A 332 10.30 9.40 16.74
CA GLN A 332 10.48 10.36 15.64
C GLN A 332 10.63 9.64 14.30
N LYS A 333 11.47 8.61 14.22
CA LYS A 333 11.60 7.77 13.01
C LYS A 333 10.26 7.14 12.61
N LEU A 334 9.55 6.55 13.56
CA LEU A 334 8.25 5.92 13.30
C LEU A 334 7.22 6.95 12.82
N ARG A 335 7.15 8.12 13.47
CA ARG A 335 6.25 9.21 13.06
C ARG A 335 6.58 9.69 11.65
N ALA A 336 7.86 9.86 11.32
CA ALA A 336 8.29 10.29 9.99
C ALA A 336 7.82 9.34 8.88
N ARG A 337 7.79 8.03 9.13
CA ARG A 337 7.29 7.03 8.17
C ARG A 337 5.79 7.16 7.87
N PHE A 338 5.01 7.86 8.68
CA PHE A 338 3.63 8.20 8.34
C PHE A 338 3.52 9.46 7.47
N LEU A 339 4.59 10.25 7.35
CA LEU A 339 4.60 11.50 6.60
C LEU A 339 5.29 11.33 5.25
N THR A 340 6.37 10.55 5.22
CA THR A 340 7.23 10.37 4.04
C THR A 340 7.87 8.98 4.03
N ASP A 341 8.26 8.53 2.84
CA ASP A 341 9.06 7.31 2.65
C ASP A 341 10.58 7.58 2.71
N ILE A 342 10.97 8.86 2.75
CA ILE A 342 12.37 9.28 2.94
C ILE A 342 12.77 9.02 4.41
N PRO A 343 13.87 8.31 4.67
CA PRO A 343 14.39 8.13 6.02
C PRO A 343 14.63 9.47 6.72
N SER A 344 14.24 9.58 7.99
CA SER A 344 14.48 10.78 8.81
C SER A 344 15.94 10.92 9.25
N SER A 345 16.77 9.93 8.98
CA SER A 345 18.19 9.86 9.34
C SER A 345 18.95 9.00 8.34
N GLY A 346 20.19 9.37 8.04
CA GLY A 346 21.00 8.71 7.01
C GLY A 346 20.64 9.17 5.60
N ILE A 347 21.30 8.58 4.61
CA ILE A 347 21.03 8.81 3.20
C ILE A 347 20.26 7.59 2.68
N PRO A 348 19.17 7.76 1.91
CA PRO A 348 18.52 6.64 1.25
C PRO A 348 19.53 5.86 0.41
N GLU A 349 19.54 4.53 0.49
CA GLU A 349 20.29 3.73 -0.47
C GLU A 349 19.65 3.89 -1.84
N VAL A 350 20.38 4.53 -2.75
CA VAL A 350 19.97 4.61 -4.16
C VAL A 350 20.59 3.42 -4.87
N ALA A 351 19.79 2.38 -5.08
CA ALA A 351 20.16 1.30 -5.97
C ALA A 351 20.09 1.84 -7.42
N HIS A 352 21.21 2.39 -7.91
CA HIS A 352 21.39 2.72 -9.32
C HIS A 352 21.52 1.43 -10.13
N GLY A 353 20.40 0.77 -10.37
CA GLY A 353 20.34 -0.45 -11.15
C GLY A 353 19.14 -0.40 -12.09
N TRP A 354 19.15 0.55 -13.03
CA TRP A 354 18.42 0.32 -14.27
C TRP A 354 19.05 -0.91 -14.93
N PRO A 355 18.26 -1.90 -15.38
CA PRO A 355 18.82 -3.02 -16.13
C PRO A 355 19.53 -2.45 -17.36
N SER A 356 20.85 -2.63 -17.41
CA SER A 356 21.67 -2.47 -18.60
C SER A 356 21.28 -3.47 -19.67
#